data_AF-A0A1S3YAS9-F1
#
_entry.id   AF-A0A1S3YAS9-F1
#
_cell.length_a   1.000
_cell.length_b   1.000
_cell.length_c   1.000
_cell.angle_alpha   90.00
_cell.angle_beta   90.00
_cell.angle_gamma   90.00
#
_symmetry.space_group_name_H-M   'P 1'
#
loop_
_entity.id
_entity.type
_entity.pdbx_description
1 polymer ?
#
loop_
_entity_poly.entity_id
_entity_poly.type
_entity_poly.pdbx_seq_one_letter_code
_entity_poly.pdbx_strand_id
1 'polypeptide(L)' 'MNWIQRKIYLYNVTFGLYMLDWWERCLFNILVLVLLWFMCYNGFRYASELFNRYVFHSMLQSQKK' A
#
# COMPACT_ATOMS: atom_id res chain seq x y z
N MET A 1 18.63 13.09 19.10
CA MET A 1 18.83 12.49 17.77
C MET A 1 17.46 12.27 17.13
N ASN A 2 17.09 13.06 16.12
CA ASN A 2 15.74 13.02 15.54
C ASN A 2 15.43 11.66 14.91
N TRP A 3 14.44 10.95 15.45
CA TRP A 3 14.01 9.62 14.97
C TRP A 3 13.61 9.63 13.48
N ILE A 4 13.09 10.76 13.00
CA ILE A 4 12.72 11.02 11.61
C ILE A 4 13.95 10.95 10.69
N GLN A 5 15.08 11.53 11.09
CA GLN A 5 16.32 11.49 10.31
C GLN A 5 16.85 10.06 10.16
N ARG A 6 16.71 9.23 11.22
CA ARG A 6 17.09 7.82 11.16
C ARG A 6 16.19 7.03 10.19
N LYS A 7 14.89 7.34 10.15
CA LYS A 7 13.95 6.72 9.20
C LYS A 7 14.28 7.09 7.75
N ILE A 8 14.61 8.35 7.48
CA ILE A 8 15.01 8.83 6.15
C ILE A 8 16.32 8.17 5.71
N TYR A 9 17.31 8.08 6.60
CA TYR A 9 18.58 7.41 6.31
C TYR A 9 18.37 5.92 5.98
N LEU A 10 17.55 5.21 6.77
CA LEU A 10 17.25 3.81 6.52
C LEU A 10 16.57 3.62 5.16
N TYR A 11 15.65 4.53 4.79
CA TYR A 11 15.00 4.51 3.49
C TYR A 11 16.01 4.70 2.34
N ASN A 12 16.90 5.70 2.45
CA ASN A 12 17.96 5.95 1.47
C ASN A 12 18.92 4.76 1.31
N VAL A 13 19.24 4.06 2.40
CA VAL A 13 20.09 2.85 2.42
C VAL A 13 19.37 1.63 1.86
N THR A 14 18.14 1.36 2.29
CA THR A 14 17.43 0.12 1.95
C THR A 14 17.08 0.06 0.47
N PHE A 15 16.69 1.20 -0.10
CA PHE A 15 16.35 1.31 -1.52
C PHE A 15 17.54 1.73 -2.39
N GLY A 16 18.72 1.99 -1.80
CA GLY A 16 19.90 2.42 -2.55
C GLY A 16 19.68 3.72 -3.34
N LEU A 17 18.74 4.58 -2.90
CA LEU A 17 18.38 5.82 -3.61
C LEU A 17 19.60 6.71 -3.86
N TYR A 18 20.64 6.59 -3.04
CA TYR A 18 21.85 7.39 -3.20
C TYR A 18 22.64 7.09 -4.50
N MET A 19 22.48 5.89 -5.10
CA MET A 19 23.20 5.49 -6.32
C MET A 19 22.47 5.86 -7.61
N LEU A 20 21.14 6.06 -7.57
CA LEU A 20 20.36 6.49 -8.72
C LEU A 20 20.61 7.96 -9.03
N ASP A 21 20.69 8.28 -10.33
CA ASP A 21 20.75 9.66 -10.81
C ASP A 21 19.51 10.45 -10.36
N TRP A 22 19.64 11.77 -10.28
CA TRP A 22 18.57 12.64 -9.78
C TRP A 22 17.24 12.39 -10.50
N TRP A 23 17.28 12.15 -11.81
CA TRP A 23 16.09 11.86 -12.60
C TRP A 23 15.51 10.45 -12.33
N GLU A 24 16.37 9.45 -12.15
CA GLU A 24 15.94 8.07 -11.87
C GLU A 24 15.24 7.95 -10.51
N ARG A 25 15.65 8.74 -9.51
CA ARG A 25 14.97 8.79 -8.20
C ARG A 25 13.52 9.24 -8.33
N CYS A 26 13.25 10.21 -9.21
CA CYS A 26 11.89 10.67 -9.48
C CYS A 26 11.06 9.55 -10.12
N LEU A 27 11.61 8.87 -11.13
CA LEU A 27 10.93 7.73 -11.77
C LEU A 27 10.63 6.59 -10.80
N PHE A 28 11.62 6.20 -9.97
CA PHE A 28 11.44 5.08 -9.04
C PHE A 28 10.37 5.38 -7.98
N ASN A 29 10.34 6.61 -7.44
CA ASN A 29 9.29 7.02 -6.51
C ASN A 29 7.90 6.99 -7.15
N ILE A 30 7.76 7.48 -8.38
CA ILE A 30 6.49 7.46 -9.10
C ILE A 30 6.06 6.01 -9.39
N LEU A 31 6.99 5.15 -9.80
CA LEU A 31 6.71 3.72 -10.03
C LEU A 31 6.24 3.04 -8.75
N VAL A 32 6.91 3.24 -7.61
CA VAL A 32 6.50 2.67 -6.32
C VAL A 32 5.13 3.20 -5.91
N LEU A 33 4.86 4.50 -6.09
CA LEU A 33 3.56 5.10 -5.79
C LEU A 33 2.45 4.49 -6.65
N VAL A 34 2.67 4.34 -7.96
CA VAL A 34 1.71 3.76 -8.90
C VAL A 34 1.51 2.27 -8.63
N LEU A 35 2.56 1.52 -8.34
CA LEU A 35 2.49 0.11 -7.98
C LEU A 35 1.72 -0.09 -6.67
N LEU A 36 2.02 0.71 -5.65
CA LEU A 36 1.29 0.69 -4.39
C LEU A 36 -0.18 1.04 -4.60
N TRP A 37 -0.47 2.08 -5.40
CA TRP A 37 -1.83 2.47 -5.74
C TRP A 37 -2.57 1.34 -6.47
N PHE A 38 -1.92 0.71 -7.44
CA PHE A 38 -2.48 -0.42 -8.17
C PHE A 38 -2.76 -1.60 -7.24
N MET A 39 -1.81 -1.96 -6.38
CA MET A 39 -2.00 -3.05 -5.42
C MET A 39 -3.10 -2.74 -4.41
N CYS A 40 -3.18 -1.50 -3.91
CA CYS A 40 -4.24 -1.05 -3.02
C CYS A 40 -5.60 -1.08 -3.72
N TYR A 41 -5.70 -0.60 -4.96
CA TYR A 41 -6.96 -0.61 -5.71
C TYR A 41 -7.45 -2.04 -5.97
N ASN A 42 -6.56 -2.92 -6.40
CA ASN A 42 -6.88 -4.34 -6.62
C ASN A 42 -7.22 -5.05 -5.30
N GLY A 43 -6.38 -4.88 -4.27
CA GLY A 43 -6.61 -5.46 -2.95
C GLY A 43 -7.89 -4.97 -2.30
N PHE A 44 -8.21 -3.68 -2.42
CA PHE A 44 -9.45 -3.09 -1.93
C PHE A 44 -10.66 -3.64 -2.68
N ARG A 45 -10.56 -3.86 -4.00
CA ARG A 45 -11.62 -4.49 -4.79
C ARG A 45 -11.93 -5.90 -4.29
N TYR A 46 -10.90 -6.73 -4.11
CA TYR A 46 -11.06 -8.08 -3.57
C TYR A 46 -11.59 -8.08 -2.12
N ALA A 47 -11.05 -7.20 -1.27
CA ALA A 47 -11.48 -7.07 0.12
C ALA A 47 -12.94 -6.60 0.22
N SER A 48 -13.37 -5.68 -0.64
CA SER A 48 -14.74 -5.18 -0.71
C SER A 48 -15.73 -6.28 -1.11
N GLU A 49 -15.35 -7.15 -2.05
CA GLU A 49 -16.19 -8.28 -2.47
C GLU A 49 -16.33 -9.33 -1.36
N LEU A 50 -15.25 -9.63 -0.64
CA LEU A 50 -15.30 -10.49 0.53
C LEU A 50 -16.12 -9.85 1.65
N PHE A 51 -15.92 -8.56 1.93
CA PHE A 51 -16.69 -7.83 2.93
C PHE A 51 -18.19 -7.85 2.62
N ASN A 52 -18.58 -7.63 1.36
CA ASN A 52 -19.97 -7.74 0.93
C ASN A 52 -20.54 -9.15 1.16
N ARG A 53 -19.78 -10.21 0.91
CA ARG A 53 -20.21 -11.59 1.22
C ARG A 53 -20.36 -11.81 2.72
N TYR A 54 -19.43 -11.33 3.54
CA TYR A 54 -19.51 -11.42 5.00
C TYR A 54 -20.72 -10.66 5.56
N VAL A 55 -20.96 -9.44 5.09
CA VAL A 55 -22.11 -8.62 5.50
C VAL A 55 -23.43 -9.23 5.02
N PHE A 56 -23.48 -9.73 3.78
CA PHE A 56 -24.68 -10.41 3.28
C PHE A 56 -24.97 -11.70 4.04
N HIS A 57 -23.93 -12.47 4.39
CA HIS A 57 -24.09 -13.68 5.19
C HIS A 57 -24.54 -13.38 6.63
N SER A 58 -24.03 -12.32 7.26
CA SER A 58 -24.49 -11.91 8.60
C SER A 58 -25.94 -11.41 8.58
N MET A 59 -26.36 -10.73 7.52
CA MET A 59 -27.75 -10.30 7.31
C MET A 59 -28.70 -11.49 7.13
N LEU A 60 -28.32 -12.52 6.36
CA LEU A 60 -29.13 -13.74 6.20
C LEU A 60 -29.29 -14.53 7.50
N GLN A 61 -28.26 -14.57 8.35
CA GLN A 61 -28.39 -15.17 9.69
C GLN A 61 -29.35 -14.40 10.60
N SER A 62 -29.39 -13.06 10.49
CA SER A 62 -30.32 -12.23 11.26
C SER A 62 -31.79 -12.45 10.85
N GLN A 63 -32.04 -12.74 9.57
CA GLN A 63 -33.40 -13.03 9.05
C GLN A 63 -33.88 -14.46 9.36
N LYS A 64 -32.99 -15.38 9.74
CA LYS A 64 -33.34 -16.77 10.08
C LYS A 64 -33.63 -16.99 11.58
N LYS A 65 -33.54 -15.95 12.40
CA LYS A 65 -33.72 -15.99 13.85
C LYS A 65 -35.01 -15.29 14.24
#